data_AF-A0A6B2GIG8-F1
#
_entry.id   AF-A0A6B2GIG8-F1
#
_cell.length_a   1.000
_cell.length_b   1.000
_cell.length_c   1.000
_cell.angle_alpha   90.00
_cell.angle_beta   90.00
_cell.angle_gamma   90.00
#
_symmetry.space_group_name_H-M   'P 1'
#
loop_
_entity.id
_entity.type
_entity.pdbx_description
1 polymer ?
#
loop_
_entity_poly.entity_id
_entity_poly.type
_entity_poly.pdbx_seq_one_letter_code
_entity_poly.pdbx_strand_id
1 'polypeptide(L)'
;MSYFSDIYKGIKTLFQGMGVTGKYFFHARKEIITQQYPDNKDTLKMFDRFRGEVVMPHDENNEHRCTGCQSCELACPNGSIEIIWDRQVDPETGKKKKMIDKHIYHL
;
A
#
# COMPACT_ATOMS: atom_id res chain seq x y z
N MET A 1 14.15 -42.34 42.21
CA MET A 1 13.82 -40.98 42.70
C MET A 1 13.98 -39.96 41.56
N SER A 2 13.10 -39.97 40.54
CA SER A 2 13.17 -39.04 39.38
C SER A 2 12.23 -37.83 39.52
N TYR A 3 11.23 -37.94 40.39
CA TYR A 3 10.14 -36.96 40.47
C TYR A 3 10.60 -35.56 40.92
N PHE A 4 11.46 -35.49 41.93
CA PHE A 4 11.95 -34.21 42.46
C PHE A 4 12.90 -33.48 41.49
N SER A 5 13.70 -34.20 40.71
CA SER A 5 14.55 -33.59 39.67
C SER A 5 13.73 -33.05 38.50
N ASP A 6 12.64 -33.73 38.12
CA ASP A 6 11.76 -33.30 37.04
C ASP A 6 10.98 -32.04 37.41
N ILE A 7 10.51 -31.94 38.66
CA ILE A 7 9.87 -30.72 39.21
C ILE A 7 10.85 -29.54 39.20
N TYR A 8 12.07 -29.73 39.70
CA TYR A 8 13.09 -28.67 39.71
C TYR A 8 13.43 -28.20 38.29
N LYS A 9 13.55 -29.13 37.35
CA LYS A 9 13.77 -28.80 35.94
C LYS A 9 12.60 -28.01 35.35
N GLY A 10 11.35 -28.40 35.63
CA GLY A 10 10.16 -27.67 35.17
C GLY A 10 10.07 -26.25 35.74
N ILE A 11 10.34 -26.08 37.03
CA ILE A 11 10.39 -24.75 37.67
C ILE A 11 11.50 -23.89 37.05
N LYS A 12 12.69 -24.46 36.83
CA LYS A 12 13.81 -23.76 36.21
C LYS A 12 13.47 -23.28 34.79
N THR A 13 12.84 -24.13 33.97
CA THR A 13 12.44 -23.74 32.60
C THR A 13 11.32 -22.71 32.60
N LEU A 14 10.40 -22.78 33.57
CA LEU A 14 9.34 -21.78 33.73
C LEU A 14 9.91 -20.40 34.06
N PHE A 15 10.82 -20.33 35.05
CA PHE A 15 11.49 -19.06 35.39
C PHE A 15 12.35 -18.52 34.25
N GLN A 16 12.99 -19.40 33.48
CA GLN A 16 13.72 -19.00 32.29
C GLN A 16 12.80 -18.37 31.24
N GLY A 17 11.64 -18.98 30.96
CA GLY A 17 10.63 -18.41 30.05
C GLY A 17 10.07 -17.09 30.56
N MET A 18 9.74 -17.01 31.85
CA MET A 18 9.21 -15.79 32.48
C MET A 18 10.24 -14.66 32.49
N GLY A 19 11.53 -14.96 32.61
CA GLY A 19 12.60 -13.98 32.48
C GLY A 19 12.68 -13.35 31.08
N VAL A 20 12.44 -14.14 30.03
CA VAL A 20 12.35 -13.62 28.65
C VAL A 20 11.13 -12.73 28.48
N THR A 21 9.95 -13.17 28.94
CA THR A 21 8.72 -12.37 28.89
C THR A 21 8.87 -11.06 29.68
N GLY A 22 9.47 -11.12 30.87
CA GLY A 22 9.76 -9.94 31.69
C GLY A 22 10.68 -8.96 30.97
N LYS A 23 11.74 -9.44 30.31
CA LYS A 23 12.62 -8.59 29.50
C LYS A 23 11.85 -7.84 28.42
N TYR A 24 11.04 -8.53 27.62
CA TYR A 24 10.22 -7.86 26.60
C TYR A 24 9.19 -6.89 27.19
N PHE A 25 8.61 -7.20 28.35
CA PHE A 25 7.66 -6.32 29.03
C PHE A 25 8.30 -4.99 29.49
N PHE A 26 9.50 -5.04 30.08
CA PHE A 26 10.20 -3.82 30.51
C PHE A 26 10.82 -3.04 29.35
N HIS A 27 11.27 -3.74 28.30
CA HIS A 27 11.78 -3.11 27.08
C HIS A 27 10.66 -2.68 26.11
N ALA A 28 9.41 -3.04 26.39
CA ALA A 28 8.27 -2.81 25.50
C ALA A 28 8.22 -1.38 25.00
N ARG A 29 8.33 -0.37 25.87
CA ARG A 29 8.28 1.06 25.47
C ARG A 29 9.37 1.49 24.50
N LYS A 30 10.56 0.87 24.54
CA LYS A 30 11.68 1.20 23.65
C LYS A 30 11.64 0.40 22.35
N GLU A 31 11.03 -0.78 22.39
CA GLU A 31 10.98 -1.76 21.30
C GLU A 31 9.55 -1.93 20.74
N ILE A 32 8.68 -0.91 20.86
CA ILE A 32 7.36 -0.94 20.22
C ILE A 32 7.55 -0.88 18.71
N ILE A 33 7.50 -2.06 18.07
CA ILE A 33 7.52 -2.19 16.60
C ILE A 33 6.13 -1.84 16.01
N THR A 34 5.08 -1.87 16.84
CA THR A 34 3.71 -1.58 16.41
C THR A 34 3.55 -0.13 15.97
N GLN A 35 2.84 0.04 14.86
CA GLN A 35 2.45 1.29 14.25
C GLN A 35 0.93 1.44 14.47
N GLN A 36 0.49 2.45 15.22
CA GLN A 36 -0.93 2.63 15.57
C GLN A 36 -1.71 3.32 14.45
N TYR A 37 -2.16 2.54 13.47
CA TYR A 37 -3.09 3.01 12.45
C TYR A 37 -4.50 3.12 13.06
N PRO A 38 -5.28 4.19 12.81
CA PRO A 38 -5.07 5.26 11.83
C PRO A 38 -4.33 6.51 12.35
N ASP A 39 -4.02 6.59 13.64
CA ASP A 39 -3.50 7.82 14.28
C ASP A 39 -2.10 8.21 13.79
N ASN A 40 -1.33 7.25 13.30
CA ASN A 40 0.03 7.48 12.80
C ASN A 40 0.12 7.76 11.29
N LYS A 41 -1.00 7.96 10.57
CA LYS A 41 -1.04 8.15 9.10
C LYS A 41 -0.05 9.20 8.60
N ASP A 42 0.10 10.32 9.29
CA ASP A 42 0.99 11.42 8.88
C ASP A 42 2.49 11.04 8.96
N THR A 43 2.83 10.13 9.88
CA THR A 43 4.20 9.63 10.07
C THR A 43 4.47 8.33 9.30
N LEU A 44 3.43 7.76 8.69
CA LEU A 44 3.49 6.50 7.99
C LEU A 44 4.25 6.67 6.67
N LYS A 45 5.51 6.28 6.66
CA LYS A 45 6.33 6.32 5.44
C LYS A 45 6.04 5.09 4.59
N MET A 46 5.35 5.30 3.47
CA MET A 46 5.25 4.28 2.41
C MET A 46 6.59 4.14 1.69
N PHE A 47 6.84 2.95 1.15
CA PHE A 47 8.04 2.68 0.36
C PHE A 47 8.04 3.48 -0.95
N ASP A 48 9.21 3.83 -1.47
CA ASP A 48 9.37 4.63 -2.70
C ASP A 48 8.65 4.03 -3.93
N ARG A 49 8.44 2.70 -3.95
CA ARG A 49 7.77 1.97 -5.04
C ARG A 49 6.44 1.34 -4.60
N PHE A 50 5.81 1.89 -3.58
CA PHE A 50 4.48 1.45 -3.17
C PHE A 50 3.47 1.69 -4.31
N ARG A 51 2.69 0.66 -4.63
CA ARG A 51 1.66 0.71 -5.67
C ARG A 51 0.31 0.97 -4.98
N GLY A 52 -0.05 2.25 -4.90
CA GLY A 52 -1.33 2.69 -4.36
C GLY A 52 -2.42 2.76 -5.42
N GLU A 53 -3.36 3.68 -5.20
CA GLU A 53 -4.43 3.97 -6.15
C GLU A 53 -3.88 4.48 -7.49
N VAL A 54 -4.47 4.02 -8.59
CA VAL A 54 -4.12 4.46 -9.93
C VAL A 54 -4.84 5.76 -10.23
N VAL A 55 -4.12 6.88 -10.09
CA VAL A 55 -4.63 8.22 -10.40
C VAL A 55 -4.01 8.74 -11.70
N MET A 56 -4.78 9.55 -12.44
CA MET A 56 -4.24 10.27 -13.60
C MET A 56 -3.50 11.52 -13.09
N PRO A 57 -2.19 11.66 -13.32
CA PRO A 57 -1.46 12.83 -12.89
C PRO A 57 -1.86 14.04 -13.75
N HIS A 58 -2.22 15.13 -13.07
CA HIS A 58 -2.45 16.44 -13.68
C HIS A 58 -1.28 17.38 -13.33
N ASP A 59 -1.02 18.34 -14.21
CA ASP A 59 -0.09 19.43 -13.93
C ASP A 59 -0.76 20.59 -13.15
N GLU A 60 -0.01 21.67 -12.93
CA GLU A 60 -0.47 22.85 -12.19
C GLU A 60 -1.65 23.57 -12.87
N ASN A 61 -1.79 23.41 -14.19
CA ASN A 61 -2.90 23.97 -14.98
C ASN A 61 -4.09 22.99 -15.10
N ASN A 62 -4.04 21.87 -14.37
CA ASN A 62 -5.01 20.78 -14.43
C ASN A 62 -5.05 20.04 -15.78
N GLU A 63 -4.00 20.13 -16.60
CA GLU A 63 -3.87 19.39 -17.85
C GLU A 63 -3.24 18.01 -17.61
N HIS A 64 -3.61 17.03 -18.44
CA HIS A 64 -3.13 15.65 -18.36
C HIS A 64 -2.46 15.21 -19.66
N ARG A 65 -1.54 14.25 -19.57
CA ARG A 65 -0.81 13.71 -20.74
C ARG A 65 -1.52 12.57 -21.47
N CYS A 66 -2.69 12.14 -20.99
CA CYS A 66 -3.40 11.02 -21.57
C CYS A 66 -3.98 11.37 -22.95
N THR A 67 -3.74 10.51 -23.95
CA THR A 67 -4.22 10.67 -25.33
C THR A 67 -5.43 9.78 -25.65
N GLY A 68 -5.96 9.04 -24.67
CA GLY A 68 -7.06 8.10 -24.88
C GLY A 68 -6.68 6.89 -25.75
N CYS A 69 -5.42 6.43 -25.68
CA CYS A 69 -4.92 5.31 -26.50
C CYS A 69 -5.45 3.92 -26.08
N GLN A 70 -6.10 3.81 -24.92
CA GLN A 70 -6.61 2.56 -24.33
C GLN A 70 -5.56 1.48 -24.02
N SER A 71 -4.26 1.80 -24.08
CA SER A 71 -3.21 0.82 -23.78
C SER A 71 -3.24 0.36 -22.32
N CYS A 72 -3.60 1.25 -21.38
CA CYS A 72 -3.74 0.89 -19.96
C CYS A 72 -4.92 -0.04 -19.69
N GLU A 73 -6.07 0.20 -20.33
CA GLU A 73 -7.26 -0.65 -20.28
C GLU A 73 -6.98 -2.05 -20.86
N LEU A 74 -6.34 -2.12 -22.04
CA LEU A 74 -5.97 -3.39 -22.67
C LEU A 74 -4.89 -4.17 -21.90
N ALA A 75 -3.96 -3.48 -21.25
CA ALA A 75 -2.91 -4.11 -20.44
C ALA A 75 -3.41 -4.54 -19.06
N CYS A 76 -4.61 -4.13 -18.66
CA CYS A 76 -5.16 -4.38 -17.34
C CYS A 76 -5.56 -5.86 -17.21
N PRO A 77 -4.90 -6.65 -16.34
CA PRO A 77 -5.17 -8.09 -16.26
C PRO A 77 -6.55 -8.42 -15.68
N ASN A 78 -7.13 -7.52 -14.88
CA ASN A 78 -8.44 -7.67 -14.26
C ASN A 78 -9.53 -6.81 -14.92
N GLY A 79 -9.21 -6.01 -15.94
CA GLY A 79 -10.17 -5.16 -16.64
C GLY A 79 -10.80 -4.06 -15.77
N SER A 80 -10.14 -3.62 -14.70
CA SER A 80 -10.66 -2.59 -13.78
C SER A 80 -10.50 -1.15 -14.29
N ILE A 81 -9.80 -0.94 -15.41
CA ILE A 81 -9.56 0.40 -15.99
C ILE A 81 -10.45 0.55 -17.21
N GLU A 82 -11.26 1.60 -17.24
CA GLU A 82 -12.12 1.95 -18.36
C GLU A 82 -11.76 3.35 -18.87
N ILE A 83 -11.52 3.45 -20.19
CA ILE A 83 -11.15 4.71 -20.84
C ILE A 83 -12.27 5.14 -21.78
N ILE A 84 -12.98 6.19 -21.39
CA ILE A 84 -13.98 6.84 -22.23
C ILE A 84 -13.26 7.89 -23.07
N TRP A 85 -13.34 7.78 -24.39
CA TRP A 85 -12.69 8.69 -25.34
C TRP A 85 -13.61 9.05 -26.49
N ASP A 86 -13.41 10.25 -27.04
CA ASP A 86 -14.13 10.73 -28.22
C ASP A 86 -13.16 11.26 -29.29
N ARG A 87 -13.62 11.34 -30.54
CA ARG A 87 -12.85 11.90 -31.65
C ARG A 87 -13.18 13.37 -31.83
N GLN A 88 -12.40 14.22 -31.19
CA GLN A 88 -12.49 15.66 -31.39
C GLN A 88 -11.56 16.13 -32.50
N VAL A 89 -11.92 17.24 -33.13
CA VAL A 89 -11.08 17.90 -34.15
C VAL A 89 -10.15 18.83 -33.41
N ASP A 90 -8.85 18.61 -33.58
CA ASP A 90 -7.84 19.43 -32.93
C ASP A 90 -7.83 20.83 -33.58
N PRO A 91 -8.00 21.93 -32.83
CA PRO A 91 -8.18 23.28 -33.39
C PRO A 91 -7.02 23.73 -34.27
N GLU A 92 -5.81 23.29 -33.98
CA GLU A 92 -4.60 23.75 -34.66
C GLU A 92 -4.27 22.93 -35.92
N THR A 93 -4.65 21.65 -35.96
CA THR A 93 -4.23 20.74 -37.04
C THR A 93 -5.37 20.29 -37.94
N GLY A 94 -6.63 20.58 -37.60
CA GLY A 94 -7.81 20.19 -38.37
C GLY A 94 -8.01 18.68 -38.54
N LYS A 95 -7.16 17.87 -37.89
CA LYS A 95 -7.20 16.41 -37.91
C LYS A 95 -8.01 15.91 -36.72
N LYS A 96 -8.80 14.86 -36.96
CA LYS A 96 -9.49 14.15 -35.89
C LYS A 96 -8.46 13.42 -35.04
N LYS A 97 -8.36 13.78 -33.76
CA LYS A 97 -7.54 13.07 -32.78
C LYS A 97 -8.46 12.43 -31.73
N LYS A 98 -8.02 11.32 -31.15
CA LYS A 98 -8.66 10.78 -29.96
C LYS A 98 -8.30 11.68 -28.78
N MET A 99 -9.32 12.13 -28.06
CA MET A 99 -9.17 12.82 -26.80
C MET A 99 -9.88 12.00 -25.73
N ILE A 100 -9.27 11.89 -24.56
CA ILE A 100 -9.90 11.24 -23.41
C ILE A 100 -10.99 12.16 -22.86
N ASP A 101 -12.13 11.57 -22.53
CA ASP A 101 -13.21 12.24 -21.80
C ASP A 101 -13.11 11.88 -20.31
N LYS A 102 -13.02 10.58 -19.99
CA LYS A 102 -12.92 10.11 -18.60
C LYS A 102 -12.03 8.88 -18.43
N HIS A 103 -11.18 8.91 -17.41
CA HIS A 103 -10.46 7.76 -16.88
C HIS A 103 -11.21 7.23 -15.65
N ILE A 104 -11.78 6.03 -15.75
CA ILE A 104 -12.48 5.38 -14.64
C ILE A 104 -11.64 4.21 -14.13
N TYR A 105 -11.37 4.21 -12.83
CA TYR A 105 -10.76 3.08 -12.14
C TYR A 105 -11.80 2.46 -11.19
N HIS A 106 -12.21 1.24 -11.48
CA HIS A 106 -13.17 0.47 -10.69
C HIS A 106 -12.43 -0.19 -9.50
N LEU A 107 -12.51 0.45 -8.33
CA LEU A 107 -11.97 -0.02 -7.05
C LEU A 107 -12.87 -1.06 -6.36
#